data_AF-A0A916V898-F1
#
_entry.id   AF-A0A916V898-F1
#
_cell.length_a   1.000
_cell.length_b   1.000
_cell.length_c   1.000
_cell.angle_alpha   90.00
_cell.angle_beta   90.00
_cell.angle_gamma   90.00
#
_symmetry.space_group_name_H-M   'P 1'
#
loop_
_entity.id
_entity.type
_entity.pdbx_description
1 polymer ?
#
loop_
_entity_poly.entity_id
_entity_poly.type
_entity_poly.pdbx_seq_one_letter_code
_entity_poly.pdbx_strand_id
1 'polypeptide(L)' 'MDENGTKTAVILSIEQYEQMLEDIHDLASVAERRVEQPISFAEMKKRLNLNGSL' A
#
# COMPACT_ATOMS: atom_id res chain seq x y z
N MET A 1 6.80 -29.67 -3.37
CA MET A 1 6.90 -29.89 -1.91
C MET A 1 8.36 -30.08 -1.59
N ASP A 2 8.84 -29.56 -0.47
CA ASP A 2 10.20 -29.88 0.00
C ASP A 2 10.29 -31.35 0.46
N GLU A 3 11.48 -31.77 0.84
CA GLU A 3 11.76 -33.11 1.39
C GLU A 3 10.94 -33.47 2.64
N ASN A 4 10.36 -32.46 3.31
CA ASN A 4 9.53 -32.62 4.51
C ASN A 4 8.02 -32.56 4.21
N GLY A 5 7.62 -32.45 2.93
CA GLY A 5 6.21 -32.38 2.53
C GLY A 5 5.59 -30.98 2.63
N THR A 6 6.38 -29.93 2.87
CA THR A 6 5.90 -28.55 2.94
C THR A 6 5.60 -28.03 1.55
N LYS A 7 4.48 -27.32 1.40
CA LYS A 7 4.19 -26.56 0.17
C LYS A 7 5.19 -25.41 0.05
N THR A 8 6.10 -25.51 -0.92
CA THR A 8 7.16 -24.53 -1.17
C THR A 8 6.80 -23.47 -2.20
N ALA A 9 5.71 -23.66 -2.93
CA ALA A 9 5.27 -22.76 -3.98
C ALA A 9 3.75 -22.80 -4.11
N VAL A 10 3.20 -21.70 -4.64
CA VAL A 10 1.79 -21.53 -4.97
C VAL A 10 1.69 -21.02 -6.41
N ILE A 11 0.65 -21.44 -7.13
CA ILE A 11 0.30 -20.89 -8.44
C ILE A 11 -0.84 -19.91 -8.19
N LEU A 12 -0.67 -18.68 -8.65
CA LEU A 12 -1.67 -17.61 -8.57
C LEU A 12 -2.15 -17.27 -9.98
N SER A 13 -3.38 -16.76 -10.09
CA SER A 13 -3.75 -16.05 -11.31
C SER A 13 -2.92 -14.76 -11.42
N ILE A 14 -2.75 -14.26 -12.64
CA ILE A 14 -2.03 -12.99 -12.87
C ILE A 14 -2.71 -11.84 -12.12
N GLU A 15 -4.05 -11.78 -12.16
CA GLU A 15 -4.85 -10.79 -11.44
C GLU A 15 -4.57 -10.81 -9.92
N GLN A 16 -4.51 -11.99 -9.31
CA GLN A 16 -4.20 -12.11 -7.87
C GLN A 16 -2.78 -11.66 -7.55
N TYR A 17 -1.82 -11.98 -8.40
CA TYR A 17 -0.44 -11.53 -8.24
C TYR A 17 -0.32 -10.00 -8.34
N GLU A 18 -0.99 -9.39 -9.32
CA GLU A 18 -1.01 -7.93 -9.50
C GLU A 18 -1.67 -7.23 -8.31
N GLN A 19 -2.82 -7.71 -7.85
CA GLN A 19 -3.49 -7.16 -6.65
C GLN A 19 -2.58 -7.23 -5.41
N MET A 20 -1.85 -8.33 -5.22
CA MET A 20 -0.93 -8.45 -4.09
C MET A 20 0.22 -7.42 -4.17
N LEU A 21 0.70 -7.11 -5.37
CA LEU A 21 1.71 -6.07 -5.55
C LEU A 21 1.16 -4.68 -5.23
N GLU A 22 -0.08 -4.39 -5.64
CA GLU A 22 -0.77 -3.13 -5.28
C GLU A 22 -0.96 -3.02 -3.76
N ASP A 23 -1.43 -4.09 -3.11
CA ASP A 23 -1.61 -4.12 -1.66
C ASP A 23 -0.30 -3.85 -0.91
N ILE A 24 0.81 -4.44 -1.37
CA ILE A 24 2.15 -4.21 -0.79
C ILE A 24 2.57 -2.74 -0.96
N HIS A 25 2.32 -2.16 -2.14
CA HIS A 25 2.63 -0.76 -2.41
C HIS A 25 1.83 0.18 -1.48
N ASP A 26 0.55 -0.08 -1.28
CA ASP A 26 -0.30 0.71 -0.40
C ASP A 26 0.14 0.59 1.06
N LEU A 27 0.47 -0.62 1.51
CA LEU A 27 1.00 -0.85 2.85
C LEU A 27 2.34 -0.13 3.07
N ALA A 28 3.22 -0.12 2.07
CA ALA A 28 4.49 0.62 2.14
C ALA A 28 4.23 2.13 2.28
N SER A 29 3.31 2.68 1.49
CA SER A 29 2.89 4.09 1.56
C SER A 29 2.36 4.46 2.95
N VAL A 30 1.60 3.58 3.59
CA VAL A 30 1.12 3.78 4.98
C VAL A 30 2.28 3.69 5.98
N ALA A 31 3.20 2.76 5.81
CA ALA A 31 4.33 2.55 6.72
C ALA A 31 5.30 3.74 6.72
N GLU A 32 5.63 4.29 5.55
CA GLU A 32 6.48 5.48 5.39
C GLU A 32 5.92 6.69 6.15
N ARG A 33 4.58 6.83 6.13
CA ARG A 33 3.89 7.97 6.73
C ARG A 33 3.45 7.74 8.17
N ARG A 34 3.74 6.56 8.75
CA ARG A 34 3.26 6.16 10.09
C ARG A 34 3.69 7.10 11.21
N VAL A 35 4.85 7.75 11.05
CA VAL A 35 5.42 8.68 12.05
C VAL A 35 5.06 10.15 11.77
N GLU A 36 4.39 10.43 10.65
CA GLU A 36 3.93 11.79 10.33
C GLU A 36 2.88 12.25 11.36
N GLN A 37 2.98 13.51 11.79
CA GLN A 37 1.94 14.10 12.61
C GLN A 37 0.69 14.32 11.76
N PRO A 38 -0.51 13.99 12.29
CA PRO A 38 -1.75 14.25 11.57
C PRO A 38 -1.94 15.76 11.41
N ILE A 39 -2.50 16.15 10.26
CA ILE A 39 -2.90 17.53 10.00
C ILE A 39 -4.41 17.68 10.13
N SER A 40 -4.87 18.88 10.47
CA SER A 40 -6.30 19.17 10.49
C SER A 40 -6.87 19.15 9.06
N PHE A 41 -8.17 18.89 8.95
CA PHE A 41 -8.87 18.95 7.66
C PHE A 41 -8.78 20.33 6.99
N ALA A 42 -8.80 21.41 7.76
CA ALA A 42 -8.63 22.77 7.24
C ALA A 42 -7.24 22.97 6.63
N GLU A 43 -6.19 22.47 7.30
CA GLU A 43 -4.83 22.52 6.79
C GLU A 43 -4.64 21.64 5.55
N MET A 44 -5.26 20.45 5.52
CA MET A 44 -5.29 19.60 4.33
C MET A 44 -5.92 20.32 3.13
N LYS A 45 -7.10 20.93 3.30
CA LYS A 45 -7.78 21.71 2.23
C LYS A 45 -6.92 22.85 1.72
N LYS A 46 -6.25 23.57 2.61
CA LYS A 46 -5.33 24.65 2.24
C LYS A 46 -4.22 24.10 1.34
N ARG A 47 -3.55 23.01 1.73
CA ARG A 47 -2.49 22.37 0.94
C ARG A 47 -2.97 21.88 -0.43
N LEU A 48 -4.17 21.31 -0.52
CA LEU A 48 -4.76 20.85 -1.78
C LEU A 48 -5.05 22.03 -2.74
N ASN A 49 -5.58 23.15 -2.23
CA ASN A 49 -5.83 24.34 -3.03
C ASN A 49 -4.53 24.99 -3.54
N LEU A 50 -3.45 24.91 -2.77
CA LEU A 50 -2.11 25.40 -3.15
C LEU A 50 -1.46 24.55 -4.25
N ASN A 51 -1.71 23.23 -4.25
CA ASN A 51 -1.09 22.29 -5.18
C ASN A 51 -1.98 21.94 -6.39
N GLY A 52 -3.13 22.60 -6.52
CA GLY A 52 -4.05 22.47 -7.65
C GLY A 52 -4.81 21.15 -7.67
N SER A 53 -5.80 21.00 -6.78
CA SER A 53 -7.09 20.35 -7.06
C SER A 53 -8.00 20.40 -5.82
N LEU A 54 -8.85 21.43 -5.78
CA LEU A 54 -10.30 21.34 -5.54
C LEU A 54 -10.98 22.59 -6.11
#